data_AF-A0A2N8ZEC8-F1
#
_entry.id   AF-A0A2N8ZEC8-F1
#
_cell.length_a   1.000
_cell.length_b   1.000
_cell.length_c   1.000
_cell.angle_alpha   90.00
_cell.angle_beta   90.00
_cell.angle_gamma   90.00
#
_symmetry.space_group_name_H-M   'P 1'
#
loop_
_entity.id
_entity.type
_entity.pdbx_description
1 polymer ?
#
loop_
_entity_poly.entity_id
_entity_poly.type
_entity_poly.pdbx_seq_one_letter_code
_entity_poly.pdbx_strand_id
1 'polypeptide(L)' 'MLKKIIHIDLDCYYAAVEMRDYPELRDIPLAIGDWWLPESAWCDLNM' A
#
# COMPACT_ATOMS: atom_id res chain seq x y z
N MET A 1 -23.30 -27.10 -12.02
CA MET A 1 -22.10 -26.93 -11.18
C MET A 1 -21.98 -25.46 -10.78
N LEU A 2 -21.66 -25.16 -9.53
CA LEU A 2 -21.49 -23.78 -9.07
C LEU A 2 -20.11 -23.25 -9.43
N LYS A 3 -20.03 -22.03 -9.97
CA LYS A 3 -18.77 -21.28 -10.11
C LYS A 3 -18.43 -20.64 -8.76
N LYS A 4 -17.24 -20.90 -8.24
CA LYS A 4 -16.71 -20.20 -7.07
C LYS A 4 -15.86 -19.04 -7.57
N ILE A 5 -16.10 -17.84 -7.05
CA ILE A 5 -15.29 -16.66 -7.32
C ILE A 5 -14.52 -16.36 -6.04
N ILE A 6 -13.20 -16.24 -6.16
CA ILE A 6 -12.31 -15.88 -5.06
C ILE A 6 -11.75 -14.51 -5.37
N HIS A 7 -11.92 -13.58 -4.44
CA HIS A 7 -11.30 -12.27 -4.48
C HIS A 7 -10.13 -12.28 -3.50
N ILE A 8 -9.00 -11.73 -3.94
CA ILE A 8 -7.80 -11.57 -3.13
C ILE A 8 -7.43 -10.10 -3.26
N ASP A 9 -7.34 -9.43 -2.12
CA ASP A 9 -6.91 -8.05 -2.00
C ASP A 9 -5.68 -7.99 -1.10
N LEU A 10 -4.78 -7.04 -1.34
CA LEU A 10 -3.56 -6.87 -0.56
C LEU A 10 -3.69 -5.59 0.25
N ASP A 11 -3.68 -5.72 1.57
CA ASP A 11 -3.76 -4.59 2.49
C ASP A 11 -2.52 -3.69 2.35
N CYS A 12 -2.74 -2.42 2.02
CA CYS A 12 -1.71 -1.38 1.88
C CYS A 12 -0.48 -1.87 1.10
N TYR A 13 -0.70 -2.46 -0.08
CA TYR A 13 0.29 -3.20 -0.85
C TYR A 13 1.65 -2.50 -0.98
N TYR A 14 1.68 -1.23 -1.39
CA TYR A 14 2.91 -0.48 -1.58
C TYR A 14 3.59 -0.19 -0.24
N ALA A 15 2.83 0.23 0.77
CA ALA A 15 3.40 0.45 2.10
C ALA A 15 3.95 -0.84 2.73
N ALA A 16 3.27 -1.97 2.53
CA ALA A 16 3.68 -3.28 3.01
C ALA A 16 4.97 -3.78 2.34
N VAL A 17 5.15 -3.50 1.04
CA VAL A 17 6.40 -3.78 0.33
C VAL A 17 7.55 -2.96 0.91
N GLU A 18 7.36 -1.66 1.13
CA GLU A 18 8.39 -0.80 1.73
C GLU A 18 8.73 -1.23 3.16
N MET A 19 7.75 -1.56 4.01
CA MET A 19 7.99 -2.05 5.38
C MET A 19 8.64 -3.46 5.46
N ARG A 20 8.55 -4.24 4.39
CA ARG A 20 9.27 -5.53 4.28
C ARG A 20 10.75 -5.29 4.01
N ASP A 21 11.04 -4.37 3.09
CA ASP A 21 12.40 -4.10 2.63
C ASP A 21 13.14 -3.15 3.60
N TYR A 22 12.40 -2.26 4.27
CA TYR A 22 12.86 -1.31 5.29
C TYR A 22 12.06 -1.51 6.60
N PRO A 23 12.45 -2.47 7.45
CA PRO A 23 11.72 -2.81 8.68
C PRO A 23 11.56 -1.65 9.67
N GLU A 24 12.42 -0.63 9.60
CA GLU A 24 12.36 0.59 10.40
C GLU A 24 11.13 1.46 10.11
N LEU A 25 10.45 1.26 8.96
CA LEU A 25 9.26 2.02 8.58
C LEU A 25 7.96 1.50 9.22
N ARG A 26 8.01 0.39 9.98
CA ARG A 26 6.80 -0.29 10.49
C ARG A 26 6.04 0.47 11.56
N ASP A 27 6.76 1.23 12.38
CA ASP A 27 6.20 1.90 13.57
C ASP A 27 6.05 3.41 13.34
N ILE A 28 6.08 3.86 12.08
CA ILE A 28 5.89 5.25 11.71
C ILE A 28 4.79 5.40 10.64
N PRO A 29 4.02 6.49 10.66
CA PRO A 29 3.05 6.78 9.61
C PRO A 29 3.75 6.90 8.24
N LEU A 30 3.28 6.13 7.26
CA LEU A 30 3.89 6.06 5.92
C LEU A 30 2.85 6.36 4.84
N ALA A 31 3.22 7.23 3.90
CA ALA A 31 2.42 7.56 2.73
C ALA A 31 3.25 7.36 1.46
N ILE A 32 2.70 6.63 0.49
CA ILE A 32 3.31 6.42 -0.84
C ILE A 32 2.53 7.26 -1.85
N GLY A 33 3.23 8.01 -2.69
CA GLY A 33 2.62 8.87 -3.71
C GLY A 33 3.65 9.35 -4.73
N ASP A 34 3.18 9.84 -5.87
CA ASP A 34 4.04 10.43 -6.90
C ASP A 34 4.38 11.88 -6.52
N TRP A 35 5.64 12.26 -6.72
CA TRP A 35 6.17 13.58 -6.41
C TRP A 35 5.79 14.63 -7.46
N TRP A 36 5.47 14.22 -8.69
CA TRP A 36 5.48 15.15 -9.83
C TRP A 36 4.17 15.93 -10.07
N LEU A 37 3.09 15.66 -9.34
CA LEU A 37 1.81 16.35 -9.54
C LEU A 37 1.55 17.42 -8.47
N PRO A 38 1.15 18.65 -8.87
CA PRO A 38 0.90 19.77 -7.96
C PRO A 38 -0.26 19.55 -6.98
N GLU A 39 -1.06 18.50 -7.20
CA GLU A 39 -2.02 17.94 -6.26
C GLU A 39 -1.61 16.47 -6.04
N SER A 40 -0.76 16.21 -5.05
CA SER A 40 -0.17 14.89 -4.80
C SER A 40 -1.26 13.87 -4.42
N ALA A 41 -1.61 13.01 -5.37
CA ALA A 41 -2.45 11.85 -5.11
C ALA A 41 -1.60 10.78 -4.39
N TRP A 42 -1.90 10.52 -3.11
CA TRP A 42 -1.34 9.40 -2.37
C TRP A 42 -1.94 8.10 -2.92
N CYS A 43 -1.09 7.16 -3.30
CA CYS A 43 -1.52 5.85 -3.81
C CYS A 43 -1.66 4.80 -2.70
N ASP A 44 -1.01 5.00 -1.56
CA ASP A 44 -1.11 4.07 -0.43
C ASP A 44 -0.74 4.74 0.91
N LEU A 45 -1.34 4.27 2.00
CA LEU A 45 -1.18 4.82 3.34
C LEU A 45 -1.17 3.69 4.38
N ASN A 46 -0.18 3.67 5.26
CA ASN A 46 -0.22 2.85 6.49
C ASN A 46 -0.42 3.77 7.70
N MET A 47 -1.45 3.50 8.52
CA MET A 47 -1.82 4.24 9.73
C MET A 47 -1.20 3.65 11.00
#